data_AF-A0AAV7KEE5-F1
#
_entry.id   AF-A0AAV7KEE5-F1
#
_cell.length_a   1.000
_cell.length_b   1.000
_cell.length_c   1.000
_cell.angle_alpha   90.00
_cell.angle_beta   90.00
_cell.angle_gamma   90.00
#
_symmetry.space_group_name_H-M   'P 1'
#
loop_
_entity.id
_entity.type
_entity.pdbx_description
1 polymer ?
#
loop_
_entity_poly.entity_id
_entity_poly.type
_entity_poly.pdbx_seq_one_letter_code
_entity_poly.pdbx_strand_id
1 'polypeptide(L)'
;MRIGSFFEGAHIPLTELVEFLYFWADNLQTTAFLHKNLGWGEHTITDWKNSLRDLCVEEFLVNPQPIGGPGHIVEIDESKFGHRKYSRGRMLSGQWVFGGIDRETKDTFMIPVQDRSAATLVPPRILANKAPGALSAQNAIILSIFN
;
A
#
# COMPACT_ATOMS: atom_id res chain seq x y z
N MET A 1 -23.23 0.21 18.23
CA MET A 1 -22.54 -0.61 17.21
C MET A 1 -21.86 0.25 16.14
N ARG A 2 -22.48 1.36 15.66
CA ARG A 2 -21.84 2.28 14.69
C ARG A 2 -20.99 3.40 15.30
N ILE A 3 -21.44 4.00 16.41
CA ILE A 3 -20.71 5.10 17.06
C ILE A 3 -19.35 4.56 17.55
N GLY A 4 -18.26 5.26 17.23
CA GLY A 4 -16.89 4.89 17.55
C GLY A 4 -16.36 3.70 16.75
N SER A 5 -16.97 3.32 15.63
CA SER A 5 -16.50 2.24 14.77
C SER A 5 -16.27 2.72 13.34
N PHE A 6 -15.66 1.85 12.52
CA PHE A 6 -15.46 2.09 11.09
C PHE A 6 -16.76 2.46 10.34
N PHE A 7 -17.93 2.05 10.84
CA PHE A 7 -19.22 2.34 10.23
C PHE A 7 -19.91 3.60 10.78
N GLU A 8 -19.19 4.42 11.55
CA GLU A 8 -19.71 5.68 12.08
C GLU A 8 -20.07 6.64 10.93
N GLY A 9 -21.18 7.36 11.08
CA GLY A 9 -21.67 8.30 10.05
C GLY A 9 -22.24 7.66 8.77
N ALA A 10 -22.18 6.34 8.62
CA ALA A 10 -22.69 5.67 7.43
C ALA A 10 -24.24 5.62 7.40
N HIS A 11 -24.81 6.06 6.28
CA HIS A 11 -26.25 6.04 6.01
C HIS A 11 -26.74 4.77 5.29
N ILE A 12 -25.85 3.81 5.06
CA ILE A 12 -26.12 2.52 4.40
C ILE A 12 -26.42 1.46 5.46
N PRO A 13 -27.39 0.54 5.27
CA PRO A 13 -27.67 -0.55 6.20
C PRO A 13 -26.44 -1.40 6.58
N LEU A 14 -26.37 -1.89 7.83
CA LEU A 14 -25.18 -2.64 8.30
C LEU A 14 -25.00 -3.95 7.54
N THR A 15 -26.09 -4.59 7.12
CA THR A 15 -26.07 -5.82 6.34
C THR A 15 -25.35 -5.62 5.02
N GLU A 16 -25.68 -4.55 4.28
CA GLU A 16 -25.01 -4.20 3.02
C GLU A 16 -23.54 -3.85 3.23
N LEU A 17 -23.20 -3.16 4.34
CA LEU A 17 -21.82 -2.84 4.67
C LEU A 17 -20.99 -4.11 4.96
N VAL A 18 -21.58 -5.09 5.65
CA VAL A 18 -20.94 -6.39 5.90
C VAL A 18 -20.80 -7.19 4.60
N GLU A 19 -21.80 -7.18 3.72
CA GLU A 19 -21.71 -7.80 2.40
C GLU A 19 -20.64 -7.15 1.52
N PHE A 20 -20.53 -5.82 1.55
CA PHE A 20 -19.47 -5.09 0.88
C PHE A 20 -18.08 -5.50 1.38
N LEU A 21 -17.89 -5.61 2.70
CA LEU A 21 -16.64 -6.10 3.29
C LEU A 21 -16.31 -7.52 2.85
N TYR A 22 -17.32 -8.39 2.82
CA TYR A 22 -17.15 -9.77 2.33
C TYR A 22 -16.69 -9.78 0.87
N PHE A 23 -17.36 -9.03 -0.02
CA PHE A 23 -16.98 -8.94 -1.43
C PHE A 23 -15.59 -8.33 -1.61
N TRP A 24 -15.20 -7.35 -0.78
CA TRP A 24 -13.86 -6.81 -0.79
C TRP A 24 -12.81 -7.87 -0.50
N ALA A 25 -13.00 -8.61 0.60
CA ALA A 25 -12.06 -9.61 1.07
C ALA A 25 -11.88 -10.74 0.05
N ASP A 26 -12.93 -11.09 -0.69
CA ASP A 26 -12.91 -12.10 -1.75
C ASP A 26 -12.48 -11.55 -3.14
N ASN A 27 -11.95 -10.32 -3.20
CA ASN A 27 -11.57 -9.65 -4.44
C ASN A 27 -12.70 -9.42 -5.47
N LEU A 28 -13.97 -9.50 -5.05
CA LEU A 28 -15.17 -9.27 -5.86
C LEU A 28 -15.60 -7.79 -5.85
N GLN A 29 -14.65 -6.90 -6.15
CA GLN A 29 -14.80 -5.47 -5.89
C GLN A 29 -14.89 -4.60 -7.15
N THR A 30 -15.26 -5.15 -8.31
CA THR A 30 -15.46 -4.30 -9.51
C THR A 30 -16.68 -3.40 -9.32
N THR A 31 -16.64 -2.17 -9.85
CA THR A 31 -17.76 -1.22 -9.67
C THR A 31 -19.07 -1.76 -10.25
N ALA A 32 -19.01 -2.42 -11.41
CA ALA A 32 -20.17 -3.06 -12.02
C ALA A 32 -20.75 -4.19 -11.14
N PHE A 33 -19.89 -5.01 -10.54
CA PHE A 33 -20.33 -6.08 -9.63
C PHE A 33 -21.00 -5.50 -8.37
N LEU A 34 -20.37 -4.52 -7.72
CA LEU A 34 -20.90 -3.93 -6.50
C LEU A 34 -22.19 -3.16 -6.77
N HIS A 35 -22.28 -2.42 -7.88
CA HIS A 35 -23.51 -1.76 -8.30
C HIS A 35 -24.64 -2.78 -8.51
N LYS A 36 -24.35 -3.90 -9.18
CA LYS A 36 -25.35 -4.95 -9.45
C LYS A 36 -25.83 -5.65 -8.17
N ASN A 37 -24.93 -5.97 -7.24
CA ASN A 37 -25.27 -6.80 -6.07
C ASN A 37 -25.74 -5.96 -4.86
N LEU A 38 -25.23 -4.75 -4.68
CA LEU A 38 -25.56 -3.89 -3.53
C LEU A 38 -26.50 -2.73 -3.92
N GLY A 39 -26.66 -2.43 -5.21
CA GLY A 39 -27.49 -1.30 -5.67
C GLY A 39 -26.88 0.08 -5.40
N TRP A 40 -25.60 0.15 -5.00
CA TRP A 40 -24.93 1.41 -4.68
C TRP A 40 -24.56 2.20 -5.93
N GLY A 41 -24.63 3.53 -5.83
CA GLY A 41 -24.14 4.43 -6.88
C GLY A 41 -22.61 4.39 -6.99
N GLU A 42 -22.08 4.73 -8.17
CA GLU A 42 -20.63 4.67 -8.46
C GLU A 42 -19.78 5.52 -7.50
N HIS A 43 -20.28 6.70 -7.13
CA HIS A 43 -19.63 7.58 -6.15
C HIS A 43 -19.54 6.91 -4.78
N THR A 44 -20.67 6.38 -4.28
CA THR A 44 -20.72 5.64 -3.02
C THR A 44 -19.76 4.45 -3.02
N ILE A 45 -19.74 3.66 -4.10
CA ILE A 45 -18.81 2.53 -4.24
C ILE A 45 -17.35 3.00 -4.17
N THR A 46 -17.03 4.11 -4.83
CA THR A 46 -15.67 4.65 -4.85
C THR A 46 -15.27 5.18 -3.47
N ASP A 47 -16.17 5.87 -2.78
CA ASP A 47 -15.91 6.43 -1.45
C ASP A 47 -15.69 5.33 -0.41
N TRP A 48 -16.53 4.30 -0.41
CA TRP A 48 -16.35 3.14 0.47
C TRP A 48 -15.10 2.35 0.13
N LYS A 49 -14.71 2.30 -1.15
CA LYS A 49 -13.41 1.76 -1.53
C LYS A 49 -12.24 2.54 -0.98
N ASN A 50 -12.30 3.85 -1.03
CA ASN A 50 -11.21 4.65 -0.47
C ASN A 50 -11.19 4.51 1.05
N SER A 51 -12.35 4.52 1.71
CA SER A 51 -12.46 4.34 3.16
C SER A 51 -11.81 3.04 3.65
N LEU A 52 -12.02 1.93 2.94
CA LEU A 52 -11.36 0.66 3.27
C LEU A 52 -9.85 0.67 3.02
N ARG A 53 -9.40 1.31 1.94
CA ARG A 53 -7.96 1.44 1.69
C ARG A 53 -7.29 2.31 2.75
N ASP A 54 -7.93 3.38 3.16
CA ASP A 54 -7.42 4.30 4.18
C ASP A 54 -7.29 3.57 5.53
N LEU A 55 -8.28 2.74 5.89
CA LEU A 55 -8.20 1.88 7.07
C LEU A 55 -7.01 0.91 7.00
N CYS A 56 -6.82 0.24 5.86
CA CYS A 56 -5.67 -0.63 5.66
C CYS A 56 -4.35 0.14 5.78
N VAL A 57 -4.25 1.33 5.17
CA VAL A 57 -3.05 2.17 5.25
C VAL A 57 -2.75 2.57 6.68
N GLU A 58 -3.76 2.97 7.45
CA GLU A 58 -3.60 3.30 8.87
C GLU A 58 -3.03 2.11 9.66
N GLU A 59 -3.60 0.93 9.48
CA GLU A 59 -3.12 -0.31 10.12
C GLU A 59 -1.66 -0.62 9.73
N PHE A 60 -1.32 -0.51 8.45
CA PHE A 60 0.06 -0.71 7.96
C PHE A 60 1.06 0.29 8.57
N LEU A 61 0.62 1.53 8.84
CA LEU A 61 1.48 2.57 9.42
C LEU A 61 1.64 2.43 10.94
N VAL A 62 0.58 2.00 11.64
CA VAL A 62 0.58 1.81 13.10
C VAL A 62 1.29 0.53 13.51
N ASN A 63 1.16 -0.54 12.71
CA ASN A 63 1.71 -1.86 13.02
C ASN A 63 2.72 -2.34 11.97
N PRO A 64 3.85 -1.62 11.76
CA PRO A 64 4.85 -2.01 10.78
C PRO A 64 5.46 -3.36 11.16
N GLN A 65 5.36 -4.34 10.26
CA GLN A 65 5.99 -5.65 10.43
C GLN A 65 7.35 -5.66 9.72
N PRO A 66 8.45 -6.02 10.41
CA PRO A 66 9.72 -6.22 9.75
C PRO A 66 9.63 -7.40 8.78
N ILE A 67 10.14 -7.22 7.57
CA ILE A 67 10.15 -8.26 6.53
C ILE A 67 11.54 -8.93 6.42
N GLY A 68 11.59 -10.13 5.86
CA GLY A 68 12.82 -10.93 5.79
C GLY A 68 13.05 -11.80 7.02
N GLY A 69 14.29 -12.25 7.18
CA GLY A 69 14.75 -13.11 8.24
C GLY A 69 15.96 -13.93 7.79
N PRO A 70 16.57 -14.73 8.68
CA PRO A 70 17.70 -15.58 8.31
C PRO A 70 17.38 -16.47 7.10
N GLY A 71 18.14 -16.29 6.02
CA GLY A 71 17.98 -17.06 4.77
C GLY A 71 16.93 -16.50 3.79
N HIS A 72 16.23 -15.42 4.12
CA HIS A 72 15.27 -14.77 3.23
C HIS A 72 15.95 -13.69 2.39
N ILE A 73 15.40 -13.47 1.19
CA ILE A 73 15.86 -12.45 0.26
C ILE A 73 14.81 -11.36 0.16
N VAL A 74 15.17 -10.16 0.62
CA VAL A 74 14.34 -8.97 0.45
C VAL A 74 14.82 -8.17 -0.75
N GLU A 75 13.96 -8.05 -1.76
CA GLU A 75 14.11 -7.11 -2.87
C GLU A 75 13.74 -5.71 -2.41
N ILE A 76 14.44 -4.71 -2.94
CA ILE A 76 14.24 -3.31 -2.62
C ILE A 76 14.11 -2.55 -3.93
N ASP A 77 13.12 -1.66 -4.03
CA ASP A 77 12.88 -0.83 -5.21
C ASP A 77 12.39 0.59 -4.86
N GLU A 78 12.55 1.51 -5.82
CA GLU A 78 12.11 2.89 -5.75
C GLU A 78 11.12 3.20 -6.86
N SER A 79 9.95 3.71 -6.49
CA SER A 79 8.90 4.08 -7.43
C SER A 79 8.43 5.52 -7.19
N LYS A 80 8.30 6.30 -8.27
CA LYS A 80 7.71 7.64 -8.22
C LYS A 80 6.25 7.61 -8.66
N PHE A 81 5.35 7.80 -7.71
CA PHE A 81 3.92 7.92 -7.97
C PHE A 81 3.56 9.34 -8.40
N GLY A 82 2.53 9.50 -9.23
CA GLY A 82 2.10 10.81 -9.73
C GLY A 82 2.95 11.37 -10.88
N HIS A 83 3.85 10.57 -11.47
CA HIS A 83 4.51 10.94 -12.73
C HIS A 83 3.58 10.73 -13.93
N ARG A 84 3.74 11.53 -14.98
CA ARG A 84 2.99 11.38 -16.23
C ARG A 84 3.24 10.00 -16.83
N LYS A 85 2.18 9.26 -17.13
CA LYS A 85 2.25 8.12 -18.06
C LYS A 85 2.22 8.68 -19.48
N TYR A 86 3.24 8.37 -20.29
CA TYR A 86 3.37 8.86 -21.68
C TYR A 86 3.43 10.40 -21.86
N SER A 87 3.89 11.14 -20.84
CA SER A 87 4.00 12.61 -20.88
C SER A 87 2.69 13.36 -21.17
N ARG A 88 1.53 12.72 -21.01
CA ARG A 88 0.20 13.34 -21.22
C ARG A 88 -0.51 13.62 -19.89
N GLY A 89 -1.31 14.69 -19.86
CA GLY A 89 -2.14 15.07 -18.71
C GLY A 89 -1.52 16.07 -17.73
N ARG A 90 -2.23 16.33 -16.63
CA ARG A 90 -1.88 17.31 -15.58
C ARG A 90 -0.55 16.96 -14.93
N MET A 91 0.30 17.97 -14.70
CA MET A 91 1.53 17.80 -13.92
C MET A 91 1.18 17.76 -12.44
N LEU A 92 1.47 16.65 -11.78
CA LEU A 92 1.40 16.51 -10.33
C LEU A 92 2.82 16.43 -9.79
N SER A 93 3.08 17.07 -8.65
CA SER A 93 4.30 16.84 -7.88
C SER A 93 4.26 15.39 -7.39
N GLY A 94 4.98 14.51 -8.08
CA GLY A 94 4.97 13.09 -7.75
C GLY A 94 5.61 12.80 -6.38
N GLN A 95 5.15 11.75 -5.73
CA GLN A 95 5.66 11.25 -4.45
C GLN A 95 6.63 10.10 -4.71
N TRP A 96 7.85 10.19 -4.19
CA TRP A 96 8.75 9.04 -4.17
C TRP A 96 8.32 8.07 -3.08
N VAL A 97 8.31 6.79 -3.40
CA VAL A 97 8.04 5.69 -2.48
C VAL A 97 9.16 4.69 -2.61
N PHE A 98 9.72 4.34 -1.48
CA PHE A 98 10.71 3.31 -1.33
C PHE A 98 10.02 2.07 -0.76
N GLY A 99 10.19 0.92 -1.40
CA GLY A 99 9.55 -0.31 -0.97
C GLY A 99 10.51 -1.49 -0.94
N GLY A 100 10.08 -2.54 -0.27
CA GLY A 100 10.76 -3.82 -0.32
C GLY A 100 9.78 -4.96 -0.19
N ILE A 101 10.09 -6.08 -0.83
CA ILE A 101 9.29 -7.30 -0.83
C ILE A 101 10.17 -8.50 -0.49
N ASP A 102 9.73 -9.32 0.45
CA ASP A 102 10.31 -10.62 0.73
C ASP A 102 9.94 -11.58 -0.42
N ARG A 103 10.94 -12.21 -1.04
CA ARG A 103 10.70 -13.09 -2.19
C ARG A 103 9.90 -14.33 -1.82
N GLU A 104 10.08 -14.82 -0.61
CA GLU A 104 9.50 -16.05 -0.10
C GLU A 104 8.08 -15.80 0.43
N THR A 105 7.91 -14.83 1.33
CA THR A 105 6.61 -14.59 2.01
C THR A 105 5.69 -13.65 1.24
N LYS A 106 6.25 -12.82 0.36
CA LYS A 106 5.57 -11.68 -0.29
C LYS A 106 5.19 -10.54 0.65
N ASP A 107 5.66 -10.58 1.90
CA ASP A 107 5.51 -9.45 2.81
C ASP A 107 6.23 -8.23 2.24
N THR A 108 5.57 -7.08 2.33
CA THR A 108 5.99 -5.86 1.66
C THR A 108 5.92 -4.68 2.61
N PHE A 109 6.89 -3.76 2.50
CA PHE A 109 6.76 -2.42 3.07
C PHE A 109 6.81 -1.37 1.95
N MET A 110 6.17 -0.22 2.21
CA MET A 110 6.21 0.95 1.34
C MET A 110 6.31 2.21 2.18
N ILE A 111 7.29 3.06 1.90
CA ILE A 111 7.59 4.23 2.70
C ILE A 111 7.71 5.45 1.78
N PRO A 112 6.90 6.49 1.98
CA PRO A 112 7.06 7.74 1.25
C PRO A 112 8.37 8.45 1.66
N VAL A 113 9.12 8.90 0.67
CA VAL A 113 10.40 9.62 0.82
C VAL A 113 10.38 10.91 0.02
N GLN A 114 11.16 11.92 0.44
CA GLN A 114 11.19 13.21 -0.24
C GLN A 114 11.96 13.13 -1.57
N ASP A 115 13.06 12.37 -1.60
CA ASP A 115 13.89 12.17 -2.78
C ASP A 115 14.52 10.77 -2.81
N ARG A 116 15.20 10.48 -3.93
CA ARG A 116 15.97 9.24 -4.18
C ARG A 116 17.43 9.32 -3.70
N SER A 117 17.74 10.28 -2.82
CA SER A 117 19.13 10.42 -2.39
C SER A 117 19.51 9.27 -1.45
N ALA A 118 20.75 8.80 -1.60
CA ALA A 118 21.42 7.89 -0.70
C ALA A 118 21.16 8.11 0.79
N ALA A 119 21.18 9.38 1.22
CA ALA A 119 21.01 9.79 2.59
C ALA A 119 19.57 9.53 3.08
N THR A 120 18.59 9.70 2.21
CA THR A 120 17.18 9.40 2.47
C THR A 120 16.90 7.89 2.48
N LEU A 121 17.70 7.11 1.77
CA LEU A 121 17.47 5.68 1.51
C LEU A 121 18.17 4.74 2.50
N VAL A 122 19.44 5.00 2.87
CA VAL A 122 20.32 3.94 3.40
C VAL A 122 20.15 3.63 4.90
N PRO A 123 20.16 4.57 5.88
CA PRO A 123 20.36 4.13 7.28
C PRO A 123 19.11 3.89 8.16
N PRO A 124 18.12 4.82 8.33
CA PRO A 124 17.14 4.65 9.40
C PRO A 124 15.90 3.81 9.04
N ARG A 125 15.56 3.67 7.75
CA ARG A 125 14.27 3.09 7.33
C ARG A 125 14.37 1.66 6.82
N ILE A 126 15.45 1.31 6.10
CA ILE A 126 15.70 -0.07 5.65
C ILE A 126 15.97 -0.98 6.85
N LEU A 127 16.79 -0.54 7.80
CA LEU A 127 17.16 -1.33 8.97
C LEU A 127 16.00 -1.50 9.96
N ALA A 128 15.12 -0.51 10.08
CA ALA A 128 13.96 -0.58 10.98
C ALA A 128 12.88 -1.56 10.51
N ASN A 129 12.78 -1.80 9.19
CA ASN A 129 11.73 -2.64 8.59
C ASN A 129 12.26 -3.99 8.09
N LYS A 130 13.50 -4.35 8.45
CA LYS A 130 14.07 -5.66 8.17
C LYS A 130 14.27 -6.46 9.44
N ALA A 131 13.93 -7.74 9.39
CA ALA A 131 14.27 -8.65 10.47
C ALA A 131 15.81 -8.85 10.53
N PRO A 132 16.40 -9.02 11.73
CA PRO A 132 17.81 -9.34 11.86
C PRO A 132 18.21 -10.57 11.05
N GLY A 133 19.33 -10.50 10.32
CA GLY A 133 19.86 -11.63 9.54
C GLY A 133 19.28 -11.79 8.13
N ALA A 134 18.38 -10.91 7.69
CA ALA A 134 17.89 -10.88 6.31
C ALA A 134 19.00 -10.49 5.31
N LEU A 135 19.14 -11.24 4.22
CA LEU A 135 20.05 -10.89 3.12
C LEU A 135 19.34 -9.92 2.18
N SER A 136 19.95 -8.77 1.89
CA SER A 136 19.52 -7.94 0.77
C SER A 136 20.07 -8.51 -0.53
N ALA A 137 19.23 -9.00 -1.44
CA ALA A 137 19.68 -9.25 -2.81
C ALA A 137 19.81 -7.91 -3.54
N GLN A 138 20.88 -7.20 -3.24
CA GLN A 138 21.38 -6.09 -4.05
C GLN A 138 22.39 -6.63 -5.06
N ASN A 139 22.00 -7.61 -5.85
CA ASN A 139 22.77 -7.99 -7.03
C ASN A 139 22.21 -7.21 -8.22
N ALA A 140 22.52 -5.91 -8.29
CA ALA A 140 22.88 -5.18 -9.52
C ALA A 140 22.85 -3.64 -9.40
N ILE A 141 22.18 -3.01 -8.42
CA ILE A 141 21.89 -1.56 -8.53
C ILE A 141 22.50 -0.66 -7.44
N ILE A 142 22.94 -1.17 -6.29
CA ILE A 142 23.58 -0.28 -5.29
C ILE A 142 24.97 0.19 -5.70
N LEU A 143 25.68 -0.53 -6.59
CA LEU A 143 26.95 -0.04 -7.13
C LEU A 143 26.80 0.81 -8.41
N SER A 144 25.59 0.99 -8.95
CA SER A 144 25.33 1.86 -10.11
C SER A 144 24.48 3.09 -9.80
N ILE A 145 24.11 3.32 -8.54
CA ILE A 145 23.47 4.57 -8.08
C ILE A 145 24.51 5.53 -7.45
N PHE A 146 25.76 5.08 -7.27
CA PHE A 146 26.85 5.87 -6.68
C PHE A 146 28.07 6.04 -7.61
N ASN A 147 27.90 5.90 -8.93
CA ASN A 147 28.81 6.45 -9.94
C ASN A 147 28.01 7.07 -11.08
#